data_AF-A0A2V2W710-F1
#
_entry.id   AF-A0A2V2W710-F1
#
_cell.length_a   1.000
_cell.length_b   1.000
_cell.length_c   1.000
_cell.angle_alpha   90.00
_cell.angle_beta   90.00
_cell.angle_gamma   90.00
#
_symmetry.space_group_name_H-M   'P 1'
#
loop_
_entity.id
_entity.type
_entity.pdbx_description
1 polymer ?
#
loop_
_entity_poly.entity_id
_entity_poly.type
_entity_poly.pdbx_seq_one_letter_code
_entity_poly.pdbx_strand_id
1 'polypeptide(L)'
;MDWPFMPCELGVAIRDSSLGSVPGPNSMLNEFLHRLRYVARGTLRTMIHNSFANGSLPGSWKIEDNIRISNPGKDPCRPGSYRPITLLSFLPKLIEGMTHRRLSALLPHPPRQFGFAPSRSTLDVVTPVADKISRGFNEFGTVEYERPGGGAHTTPSSPSLARGFD
;
A
#
# COMPACT_ATOMS: atom_id res chain seq x y z
N MET A 1 15.13 -16.78 -11.87
CA MET A 1 15.67 -15.44 -11.50
C MET A 1 17.05 -15.42 -12.09
N ASP A 2 17.14 -15.07 -13.36
CA ASP A 2 18.26 -15.52 -14.18
C ASP A 2 19.45 -14.55 -14.10
N TRP A 3 19.23 -13.40 -13.44
CA TRP A 3 20.21 -12.36 -13.25
C TRP A 3 20.55 -12.12 -11.77
N PRO A 4 21.84 -12.05 -11.39
CA PRO A 4 22.25 -11.79 -10.02
C PRO A 4 21.74 -10.43 -9.53
N PHE A 5 21.54 -10.31 -8.21
CA PHE A 5 21.24 -9.02 -7.60
C PHE A 5 22.43 -8.07 -7.71
N MET A 6 22.16 -6.81 -8.06
CA MET A 6 23.17 -5.76 -8.19
C MET A 6 23.51 -5.14 -6.82
N PRO A 7 24.74 -4.66 -6.60
CA PRO A 7 25.10 -3.96 -5.37
C PRO A 7 24.19 -2.77 -5.07
N CYS A 8 23.76 -2.05 -6.12
CA CYS A 8 22.83 -0.93 -5.99
C CYS A 8 21.44 -1.38 -5.52
N GLU A 9 20.93 -2.51 -6.03
CA GLU A 9 19.63 -3.06 -5.59
C GLU A 9 19.65 -3.40 -4.10
N LEU A 10 20.73 -4.03 -3.62
CA LEU A 10 20.94 -4.30 -2.21
C LEU A 10 21.03 -3.01 -1.39
N GLY A 11 21.78 -2.02 -1.88
CA GLY A 11 21.90 -0.71 -1.22
C GLY A 11 20.57 0.02 -1.07
N VAL A 12 19.75 0.02 -2.13
CA VAL A 12 18.40 0.58 -2.12
C VAL A 12 17.49 -0.21 -1.17
N ALA A 13 17.57 -1.54 -1.15
CA ALA A 13 16.79 -2.36 -0.24
C ALA A 13 17.14 -2.13 1.24
N ILE A 14 18.43 -1.96 1.56
CA ILE A 14 18.88 -1.60 2.91
C ILE A 14 18.35 -0.21 3.28
N ARG A 15 18.49 0.78 2.39
CA ARG A 15 18.04 2.15 2.66
C ARG A 15 16.54 2.23 2.93
N ASP A 16 15.75 1.51 2.17
CA ASP A 16 14.29 1.54 2.28
C ASP A 16 13.78 0.61 3.39
N SER A 17 14.66 -0.11 4.10
CA SER A 17 14.27 -0.92 5.26
C SER A 17 13.87 -0.02 6.44
N SER A 18 12.82 -0.39 7.16
CA SER A 18 12.28 0.43 8.24
C SER A 18 13.17 0.43 9.47
N LEU A 19 13.63 1.61 9.88
CA LEU A 19 14.30 1.83 11.17
C LEU A 19 13.29 1.74 12.31
N GLY A 20 13.71 1.23 13.47
CA GLY A 20 12.85 1.05 14.65
C GLY A 20 11.79 -0.03 14.53
N SER A 21 11.86 -0.87 13.49
CA SER A 21 10.97 -2.03 13.35
C SER A 21 11.24 -3.02 14.49
N VAL A 22 10.16 -3.61 15.02
CA VAL A 22 10.26 -4.73 15.96
C VAL A 22 11.13 -5.82 15.34
N PRO A 23 12.18 -6.29 16.04
CA PRO A 23 13.05 -7.32 15.52
C PRO A 23 12.30 -8.65 15.37
N GLY A 24 12.74 -9.46 14.42
CA GLY A 24 12.26 -10.85 14.32
C GLY A 24 12.90 -11.77 15.36
N PRO A 25 12.72 -13.10 15.23
CA PRO A 25 13.13 -14.10 16.23
C PRO A 25 14.60 -14.03 16.66
N ASN A 26 15.47 -13.59 15.76
CA ASN A 26 16.91 -13.49 16.00
C ASN A 26 17.31 -12.20 16.74
N SER A 27 16.36 -11.37 17.18
CA SER A 27 16.60 -10.06 17.83
C SER A 27 17.47 -9.08 17.02
N MET A 28 17.66 -9.35 15.73
CA MET A 28 18.48 -8.52 14.85
C MET A 28 17.64 -7.38 14.28
N LEU A 29 18.02 -6.17 14.70
CA LEU A 29 17.46 -4.90 14.28
C LEU A 29 17.84 -4.52 12.85
N ASN A 30 16.96 -3.85 12.12
CA ASN A 30 17.24 -3.37 10.75
C ASN A 30 18.40 -2.36 10.75
N GLU A 31 18.63 -1.68 11.86
CA GLU A 31 19.73 -0.78 12.15
C GLU A 31 21.10 -1.41 11.88
N PHE A 32 21.23 -2.73 12.09
CA PHE A 32 22.45 -3.45 11.75
C PHE A 32 22.74 -3.40 10.25
N LEU A 33 21.72 -3.51 9.39
CA LEU A 33 21.88 -3.41 7.93
C LEU A 33 22.45 -2.06 7.50
N HIS A 34 21.96 -0.97 8.11
CA HIS A 34 22.44 0.37 7.81
C HIS A 34 23.90 0.59 8.23
N ARG A 35 24.36 -0.15 9.26
CA ARG A 35 25.75 -0.09 9.76
C ARG A 35 26.72 -1.03 9.04
N LEU A 36 26.24 -1.91 8.17
CA LEU A 36 27.11 -2.85 7.45
C LEU A 36 28.15 -2.12 6.58
N ARG A 37 29.41 -2.53 6.68
CA ARG A 37 30.48 -2.04 5.79
C ARG A 37 30.37 -2.69 4.41
N TYR A 38 31.04 -2.10 3.42
CA TYR A 38 31.02 -2.58 2.02
C TYR A 38 31.35 -4.08 1.89
N VAL A 39 32.38 -4.56 2.60
CA VAL A 39 32.78 -5.98 2.61
C VAL A 39 31.63 -6.88 3.08
N ALA A 40 30.99 -6.55 4.20
CA ALA A 40 29.89 -7.34 4.74
C ALA A 40 28.65 -7.32 3.83
N ARG A 41 28.36 -6.19 3.17
CA ARG A 41 27.30 -6.12 2.15
C ARG A 41 27.62 -7.01 0.95
N GLY A 42 28.90 -7.09 0.55
CA GLY A 42 29.38 -8.00 -0.48
C GLY A 42 29.12 -9.46 -0.10
N THR A 43 29.51 -9.88 1.10
CA THR A 43 29.23 -11.24 1.61
C THR A 43 27.75 -11.54 1.64
N LEU A 44 26.93 -10.62 2.16
CA LEU A 44 25.48 -10.76 2.22
C LEU A 44 24.86 -10.96 0.82
N ARG A 45 25.30 -10.16 -0.16
CA ARG A 45 24.87 -10.30 -1.55
C ARG A 45 25.21 -11.68 -2.11
N THR A 46 26.42 -12.16 -1.87
CA THR A 46 26.86 -13.50 -2.32
C THR A 46 26.01 -14.59 -1.69
N MET A 47 25.70 -14.50 -0.38
CA MET A 47 24.82 -15.45 0.29
C MET A 47 23.42 -15.47 -0.34
N ILE A 48 22.83 -14.30 -0.58
CA ILE A 48 21.51 -14.19 -1.24
C ILE A 48 21.58 -14.80 -2.64
N HIS A 49 22.58 -14.46 -3.44
CA HIS A 49 22.74 -14.99 -4.79
C HIS A 49 22.83 -16.52 -4.80
N ASN A 50 23.65 -17.09 -3.91
CA ASN A 50 23.80 -18.53 -3.80
C ASN A 50 22.49 -19.21 -3.40
N SER A 51 21.68 -18.61 -2.52
CA SER A 51 20.36 -19.15 -2.16
C SER A 51 19.40 -19.20 -3.35
N PHE A 52 19.41 -18.17 -4.21
CA PHE A 52 18.61 -18.16 -5.43
C PHE A 52 19.14 -19.15 -6.48
N ALA A 53 20.46 -19.23 -6.67
CA ALA A 53 21.08 -20.17 -7.59
C ALA A 53 20.79 -21.63 -7.20
N ASN A 54 20.80 -21.93 -5.91
CA ASN A 54 20.52 -23.26 -5.38
C ASN A 54 19.01 -23.54 -5.20
N GLY A 55 18.13 -22.58 -5.51
CA GLY A 55 16.68 -22.71 -5.31
C GLY A 55 16.26 -22.96 -3.86
N SER A 56 17.11 -22.65 -2.88
CA SER A 56 16.88 -22.98 -1.47
C SER A 56 17.39 -21.89 -0.54
N LEU A 57 16.53 -21.50 0.40
CA LEU A 57 16.86 -20.57 1.48
C LEU A 57 17.39 -21.34 2.70
N PRO A 58 18.44 -20.85 3.38
CA PRO A 58 18.91 -21.40 4.65
C PRO A 58 17.78 -21.52 5.68
N GLY A 59 17.80 -22.61 6.47
CA GLY A 59 16.79 -22.81 7.53
C GLY A 59 16.73 -21.67 8.54
N SER A 60 17.88 -21.06 8.87
CA SER A 60 17.96 -19.90 9.76
C SER A 60 17.24 -18.66 9.25
N TRP A 61 16.96 -18.57 7.95
CA TRP A 61 16.20 -17.46 7.35
C TRP A 61 14.69 -17.72 7.40
N LYS A 62 14.28 -18.99 7.54
CA LYS A 62 12.88 -19.40 7.59
C LYS A 62 12.28 -19.35 9.01
N ILE A 63 13.05 -18.88 9.99
CA ILE A 63 12.57 -18.72 11.36
C ILE A 63 11.75 -17.43 11.44
N GLU A 64 10.55 -17.53 11.99
CA GLU A 64 9.57 -16.45 12.12
C GLU A 64 8.79 -16.55 13.44
N ASP A 65 8.38 -15.40 13.97
CA ASP A 65 7.51 -15.35 15.17
C ASP A 65 6.08 -15.04 14.74
N ASN A 66 5.13 -15.90 15.09
CA ASN A 66 3.71 -15.69 14.83
C ASN A 66 3.03 -15.07 16.05
N ILE A 67 2.70 -13.78 15.96
CA ILE A 67 2.07 -13.02 17.03
C ILE A 67 0.62 -12.72 16.65
N ARG A 68 -0.28 -12.78 17.63
CA ARG A 68 -1.70 -12.47 17.42
C ARG A 68 -1.98 -11.04 17.86
N ILE A 69 -2.44 -10.17 16.94
CA ILE A 69 -2.88 -8.81 17.29
C ILE A 69 -4.40 -8.76 17.31
N SER A 70 -4.96 -8.18 18.37
CA SER A 70 -6.40 -7.97 18.48
C SER A 70 -6.92 -7.03 17.39
N ASN A 71 -8.04 -7.37 16.78
CA ASN A 71 -8.75 -6.52 15.84
C ASN A 71 -9.57 -5.49 16.62
N PRO A 72 -9.53 -4.20 16.20
CA PRO A 72 -10.29 -3.17 16.88
C PRO A 72 -11.80 -3.47 16.83
N GLY A 73 -12.49 -3.25 17.95
CA GLY A 73 -13.94 -3.41 18.06
C GLY A 73 -14.45 -4.86 18.12
N LYS A 74 -13.56 -5.87 18.25
CA LYS A 74 -13.95 -7.28 18.42
C LYS A 74 -13.69 -7.77 19.85
N ASP A 75 -14.49 -8.73 20.30
CA ASP A 75 -14.39 -9.36 21.62
C ASP A 75 -13.06 -10.12 21.81
N PRO A 76 -12.16 -9.70 22.72
CA PRO A 76 -10.86 -10.35 22.95
C PRO A 76 -10.94 -11.82 23.39
N CYS A 77 -12.08 -12.29 23.87
CA CYS A 77 -12.26 -13.68 24.31
C CYS A 77 -12.47 -14.64 23.13
N ARG A 78 -12.78 -14.15 21.93
CA ARG A 78 -13.02 -15.00 20.75
C ARG A 78 -11.74 -15.16 19.92
N PRO A 79 -11.39 -16.38 19.49
CA PRO A 79 -10.18 -16.62 18.69
C PRO A 79 -10.21 -15.87 17.34
N GLY A 80 -11.39 -15.70 16.73
CA GLY A 80 -11.57 -14.93 15.48
C GLY A 80 -11.41 -13.41 15.63
N SER A 81 -11.19 -12.91 16.85
CA SER A 81 -10.96 -11.49 17.11
C SER A 81 -9.51 -11.08 16.91
N TYR A 82 -8.59 -12.01 16.71
CA TYR A 82 -7.19 -11.71 16.45
C TYR A 82 -6.86 -11.89 14.96
N ARG A 83 -5.91 -11.11 14.46
CA ARG A 83 -5.22 -11.38 13.19
C ARG A 83 -3.81 -11.90 13.50
N PRO A 84 -3.37 -12.99 12.88
CA PRO A 84 -1.98 -13.40 12.97
C PRO A 84 -1.10 -12.40 12.20
N ILE A 85 0.04 -12.06 12.77
CA ILE A 85 1.14 -11.37 12.09
C ILE A 85 2.39 -12.22 12.23
N THR A 86 3.18 -12.25 11.15
CA THR A 86 4.43 -12.96 11.13
C THR A 86 5.58 -11.96 11.17
N LEU A 87 6.43 -12.05 12.20
CA LEU A 87 7.67 -11.28 12.27
C LEU A 87 8.80 -12.08 11.63
N LEU A 88 9.17 -11.68 10.42
CA LEU A 88 10.34 -12.25 9.75
C LEU A 88 11.63 -11.59 10.23
N SER A 89 12.73 -12.36 10.18
CA SER A 89 14.08 -11.82 10.29
C SER A 89 14.40 -10.83 9.14
N PHE A 90 15.44 -10.02 9.30
CA PHE A 90 15.77 -8.96 8.34
C PHE A 90 16.18 -9.49 6.95
N LEU A 91 16.73 -10.71 6.87
CA LEU A 91 17.22 -11.30 5.62
C LEU A 91 16.08 -11.61 4.63
N PRO A 92 15.03 -12.37 5.00
CA PRO A 92 13.84 -12.54 4.19
C PRO A 92 13.20 -11.22 3.76
N LYS A 93 13.08 -10.25 4.67
CA LYS A 93 12.50 -8.93 4.35
C LYS A 93 13.30 -8.19 3.28
N LEU A 94 14.63 -8.29 3.35
CA LEU A 94 15.52 -7.68 2.36
C LEU A 94 15.37 -8.34 0.98
N ILE A 95 15.32 -9.68 0.96
CA ILE A 95 15.11 -10.46 -0.26
C ILE A 95 13.74 -10.17 -0.87
N GLU A 96 12.70 -10.09 -0.04
CA GLU A 96 11.35 -9.72 -0.43
C GLU A 96 11.34 -8.34 -1.08
N GLY A 97 11.92 -7.32 -0.45
CA GLY A 97 11.98 -5.97 -1.01
C GLY A 97 12.72 -5.89 -2.35
N MET A 98 13.82 -6.63 -2.50
CA MET A 98 14.56 -6.70 -3.76
C MET A 98 13.77 -7.42 -4.86
N THR A 99 13.11 -8.52 -4.51
CA THR A 99 12.26 -9.30 -5.43
C THR A 99 11.03 -8.52 -5.85
N HIS A 100 10.36 -7.87 -4.90
CA HIS A 100 9.20 -7.01 -5.12
C HIS A 100 9.53 -5.92 -6.12
N ARG A 101 10.65 -5.18 -5.96
CA ARG A 101 11.03 -4.14 -6.92
C ARG A 101 11.23 -4.67 -8.35
N ARG A 102 11.87 -5.83 -8.50
CA ARG A 102 12.04 -6.46 -9.82
C ARG A 102 10.70 -6.82 -10.44
N LEU A 103 9.82 -7.44 -9.67
CA LEU A 103 8.49 -7.83 -10.14
C LEU A 103 7.64 -6.61 -10.48
N SER A 104 7.63 -5.57 -9.64
CA SER A 104 6.89 -4.34 -9.91
C SER A 104 7.40 -3.59 -11.14
N ALA A 105 8.68 -3.72 -11.49
CA ALA A 105 9.24 -3.15 -12.72
C ALA A 105 8.82 -3.93 -13.98
N LEU A 106 8.58 -5.23 -13.85
CA LEU A 106 8.22 -6.12 -14.95
C LEU A 106 6.70 -6.22 -15.16
N LEU A 107 5.91 -6.12 -14.09
CA LEU A 107 4.46 -6.29 -14.11
C LEU A 107 3.76 -4.91 -13.97
N PRO A 108 3.03 -4.44 -15.00
CA PRO A 108 2.24 -3.23 -14.87
C PRO A 108 1.07 -3.44 -13.90
N HIS A 109 0.77 -2.40 -13.11
CA HIS A 109 -0.35 -2.45 -12.18
C HIS A 109 -1.68 -2.30 -12.94
N PRO A 110 -2.65 -3.21 -12.75
CA PRO A 110 -3.97 -3.09 -13.35
C PRO A 110 -4.66 -1.76 -13.01
N PRO A 111 -5.46 -1.20 -13.93
CA PRO A 111 -6.07 0.11 -13.73
C PRO A 111 -7.05 0.16 -12.55
N ARG A 112 -7.60 -0.98 -12.14
CA ARG A 112 -8.51 -1.10 -10.99
C ARG A 112 -7.83 -1.62 -9.72
N GLN A 113 -6.51 -1.81 -9.72
CA GLN A 113 -5.76 -2.12 -8.51
C GLN A 113 -5.35 -0.83 -7.83
N PHE A 114 -5.79 -0.64 -6.59
CA PHE A 114 -5.49 0.56 -5.79
C PHE A 114 -4.72 0.23 -4.51
N GLY A 115 -4.94 -0.97 -3.95
CA GLY A 115 -4.13 -1.49 -2.86
C GLY A 115 -2.76 -1.93 -3.35
N PHE A 116 -1.73 -1.60 -2.56
CA PHE A 116 -0.32 -1.97 -2.82
C PHE A 116 0.20 -1.54 -4.19
N ALA A 117 -0.45 -0.57 -4.83
CA ALA A 117 -0.03 0.00 -6.09
C ALA A 117 0.70 1.34 -5.83
N PRO A 118 1.86 1.58 -6.47
CA PRO A 118 2.58 2.85 -6.33
C PRO A 118 1.68 4.03 -6.71
N SER A 119 1.78 5.10 -5.93
CA SER A 119 1.05 6.36 -6.16
C SER A 119 -0.48 6.22 -6.19
N ARG A 120 -1.03 5.18 -5.54
CA ARG A 120 -2.47 4.99 -5.35
C ARG A 120 -2.78 4.80 -3.89
N SER A 121 -3.93 5.32 -3.49
CA SER A 121 -4.43 5.34 -2.13
C SER A 121 -5.86 4.83 -2.07
N THR A 122 -6.36 4.59 -0.86
CA THR A 122 -7.77 4.25 -0.66
C THR A 122 -8.70 5.39 -1.12
N LEU A 123 -8.25 6.65 -1.07
CA LEU A 123 -9.03 7.79 -1.53
C LEU A 123 -9.31 7.74 -3.04
N ASP A 124 -8.35 7.25 -3.83
CA ASP A 124 -8.49 7.13 -5.28
C ASP A 124 -9.60 6.12 -5.68
N VAL A 125 -9.97 5.21 -4.77
CA VAL A 125 -11.14 4.32 -4.93
C VAL A 125 -12.43 5.02 -4.53
N VAL A 126 -12.40 5.77 -3.42
CA VAL A 126 -13.60 6.36 -2.82
C VAL A 126 -14.12 7.52 -3.65
N THR A 127 -13.26 8.38 -4.18
CA THR A 127 -13.67 9.58 -4.92
C THR A 127 -14.55 9.25 -6.14
N PRO A 128 -14.18 8.34 -7.06
CA PRO A 128 -15.04 8.01 -8.20
C PRO A 128 -16.39 7.40 -7.79
N VAL A 129 -16.41 6.64 -6.69
CA VAL A 129 -17.64 6.05 -6.16
C VAL A 129 -18.56 7.14 -5.60
N ALA A 130 -18.02 8.05 -4.80
CA ALA A 130 -18.75 9.18 -4.24
C ALA A 130 -19.29 10.13 -5.33
N ASP A 131 -18.49 10.42 -6.35
CA ASP A 131 -18.91 11.24 -7.50
C ASP A 131 -20.04 10.60 -8.30
N LYS A 132 -19.99 9.27 -8.48
CA LYS A 132 -21.06 8.54 -9.17
C LYS A 132 -22.37 8.59 -8.37
N ILE A 133 -22.30 8.43 -7.05
CA ILE A 133 -23.45 8.52 -6.17
C ILE A 133 -24.05 9.94 -6.22
N SER A 134 -23.20 10.97 -6.09
CA SER A 134 -23.63 12.37 -6.09
C SER A 134 -24.28 12.81 -7.41
N ARG A 135 -23.72 12.38 -8.55
CA ARG A 135 -24.34 12.61 -9.87
C ARG A 135 -25.71 11.95 -9.98
N GLY A 136 -25.83 10.70 -9.53
CA GLY A 136 -27.13 10.02 -9.50
C GLY A 136 -28.16 10.82 -8.71
N PHE A 137 -27.83 11.27 -7.49
CA PHE A 137 -28.74 12.11 -6.70
C PHE A 137 -29.14 13.41 -7.38
N ASN A 138 -28.22 14.07 -8.09
CA ASN A 138 -28.54 15.30 -8.83
C ASN A 138 -29.44 15.04 -10.06
N GLU A 139 -29.23 13.93 -10.78
CA GLU A 139 -30.05 13.55 -11.94
C GLU A 139 -31.48 13.15 -11.52
N PHE A 140 -31.66 12.51 -10.36
CA PHE A 140 -32.99 12.22 -9.80
C PHE A 140 -33.65 13.45 -9.15
N GLY A 141 -32.89 14.50 -8.80
CA GLY A 141 -33.41 15.76 -8.26
C GLY A 141 -34.01 16.70 -9.32
N THR A 142 -33.69 16.49 -10.60
CA THR A 142 -34.24 17.26 -11.74
C THR A 142 -35.54 16.70 -12.32
N VAL A 143 -36.25 15.83 -11.59
CA VAL A 143 -37.64 15.51 -11.94
C VAL A 143 -38.51 16.67 -11.46
N GLU A 144 -38.69 17.67 -12.33
CA GLU A 144 -39.73 18.68 -12.19
C GLU A 144 -41.06 17.96 -11.96
N TYR A 145 -41.60 18.06 -10.75
CA TYR A 145 -43.00 17.72 -10.54
C TYR A 145 -43.81 18.78 -11.27
N GLU A 146 -44.37 18.44 -12.43
CA GLU A 146 -45.50 19.21 -12.96
C GLU A 146 -46.59 19.23 -11.90
N ARG A 147 -46.74 20.39 -11.26
CA ARG A 147 -47.75 20.64 -10.25
C ARG A 147 -49.11 20.65 -10.97
N PRO A 148 -50.03 19.71 -10.69
CA PRO A 148 -51.30 19.70 -11.38
C PRO A 148 -52.14 20.88 -10.89
N GLY A 149 -52.33 21.88 -11.77
CA GLY A 149 -53.41 22.87 -11.69
C GLY A 149 -53.24 24.00 -10.66
N GLY A 150 -53.07 25.23 -11.15
CA GLY A 150 -53.25 26.45 -10.37
C GLY A 150 -52.71 27.67 -11.10
N GLY A 151 -53.57 28.32 -11.90
CA GLY A 151 -53.19 29.38 -12.82
C GLY A 151 -52.61 30.63 -12.16
N ALA A 152 -51.66 31.24 -12.87
CA ALA A 152 -51.55 32.67 -13.16
C ALA A 152 -50.12 32.92 -13.67
N HIS A 153 -50.02 33.42 -14.91
CA HIS A 153 -48.78 33.96 -15.43
C HIS A 153 -48.35 35.16 -14.57
N THR A 154 -47.22 35.03 -13.90
CA THR A 154 -46.39 36.18 -13.53
C THR A 154 -44.97 35.90 -14.00
N THR A 155 -44.57 36.66 -15.00
CA THR A 155 -43.20 36.78 -15.51
C THR A 155 -42.24 37.13 -14.38
N PRO A 156 -41.12 36.41 -14.21
CA PRO A 156 -40.00 36.94 -13.45
C PRO A 156 -39.16 37.81 -14.38
N SER A 157 -39.24 39.11 -14.16
CA SER A 157 -38.24 40.07 -14.65
C SER A 157 -36.85 39.64 -14.18
N SER A 158 -35.91 39.54 -15.12
CA SER A 158 -34.49 39.48 -14.79
C SER A 158 -34.05 40.78 -14.12
N PRO A 159 -33.11 40.72 -13.17
CA PRO A 159 -32.09 41.74 -13.07
C PRO A 159 -30.73 41.10 -13.30
N SER A 160 -30.17 41.39 -14.46
CA SER A 160 -28.75 41.48 -14.67
C SER A 160 -28.17 42.54 -13.73
N LEU A 161 -27.15 42.19 -12.95
CA LEU A 161 -26.22 43.17 -12.38
C LEU A 161 -24.87 42.50 -12.13
N ALA A 162 -23.98 42.69 -13.10
CA ALA A 162 -22.55 42.64 -12.90
C ALA A 162 -22.10 43.85 -12.04
N ARG A 163 -21.19 43.60 -11.10
CA ARG A 163 -20.20 44.49 -10.47
C ARG A 163 -19.43 43.61 -9.46
N GLY A 164 -18.11 43.44 -9.49
CA GLY A 164 -17.04 44.38 -9.81
C GLY A 164 -16.66 45.17 -8.55
N PHE A 165 -15.36 45.27 -8.25
CA PHE A 165 -14.66 45.89 -7.09
C PHE A 165 -14.47 44.95 -5.87
N ASP A 166 -13.27 44.68 -5.34
CA ASP A 166 -11.86 45.04 -5.61
C ASP A 166 -10.95 43.84 -5.26
#